data_AF-A0A7X8U4I2-F1
#
_entry.id   AF-A0A7X8U4I2-F1
#
_cell.length_a   1.000
_cell.length_b   1.000
_cell.length_c   1.000
_cell.angle_alpha   90.00
_cell.angle_beta   90.00
_cell.angle_gamma   90.00
#
_symmetry.space_group_name_H-M   'P 1'
#
loop_
_entity.id
_entity.type
_entity.pdbx_description
1 polymer ?
#
loop_
_entity_poly.entity_id
_entity_poly.type
_entity_poly.pdbx_seq_one_letter_code
_entity_poly.pdbx_strand_id
1 'polypeptide(L)'
;MKYRQRQLGVVPSPQDYRDYPLAKVTATRRSFPEQYTFPFLIPKPYDQSDIGACVPFSLKAIKEMQELQERGQFISLSAAYIYGARQPTDFQGEGMIPREALHNLRVRGNCREAMFPGIYPYAVCAQSITEAMHQDALPQRIKTYAGIHTVDEIKTALMELGPVAIGISVYDSFYHGGHLPLPDKSTEKLHGFHMVSIVGWTRDNRWLTLNSWGSEWGELKGYCTMPFNYAINERWALTDLVAREQADYEVTLSRAGRYWGVNFSPMFRTPGEAQKALLDPLQQDLTRSGKQLKIKKPRRIP
;
A
#
# COMPACT_ATOMS: atom_id res chain seq x y z
N MET A 1 25.36 -2.61 -13.54
CA MET A 1 25.03 -2.46 -14.98
C MET A 1 23.91 -3.39 -15.47
N LYS A 2 23.74 -4.63 -14.97
CA LYS A 2 22.71 -5.57 -15.46
C LYS A 2 21.26 -5.06 -15.37
N TYR A 3 20.92 -4.32 -14.32
CA TYR A 3 19.54 -3.83 -14.11
C TYR A 3 19.04 -2.80 -15.14
N ARG A 4 19.95 -2.07 -15.82
CA ARG A 4 19.57 -1.06 -16.82
C ARG A 4 18.91 -1.65 -18.08
N GLN A 5 19.11 -2.93 -18.33
CA GLN A 5 18.53 -3.64 -19.48
C GLN A 5 17.16 -4.24 -19.16
N ARG A 6 16.78 -4.28 -17.88
CA ARG A 6 15.50 -4.86 -17.45
C ARG A 6 14.35 -4.00 -17.94
N GLN A 7 13.31 -4.67 -18.42
CA GLN A 7 12.09 -4.00 -18.84
C GLN A 7 11.36 -3.42 -17.63
N LEU A 8 10.94 -2.16 -17.80
CA LEU A 8 9.94 -1.55 -16.95
C LEU A 8 8.54 -1.98 -17.45
N GLY A 9 7.52 -1.86 -16.61
CA GLY A 9 6.23 -2.50 -16.90
C GLY A 9 4.98 -1.67 -16.64
N VAL A 10 5.10 -0.44 -16.15
CA VAL A 10 3.92 0.40 -15.96
C VAL A 10 3.55 1.09 -17.26
N VAL A 11 2.33 0.84 -17.71
CA VAL A 11 1.62 1.73 -18.64
C VAL A 11 0.75 2.64 -17.77
N PRO A 12 0.99 3.96 -17.74
CA PRO A 12 0.24 4.85 -16.85
C PRO A 12 -1.27 4.74 -17.06
N SER A 13 -2.01 4.67 -15.96
CA SER A 13 -3.45 4.64 -15.95
C SER A 13 -4.02 5.92 -16.56
N PRO A 14 -5.02 5.84 -17.46
CA PRO A 14 -5.73 7.02 -17.94
C PRO A 14 -6.33 7.82 -16.78
N GLN A 15 -6.57 9.12 -16.92
CA GLN A 15 -7.24 9.86 -15.86
C GLN A 15 -8.71 9.42 -15.72
N ASP A 16 -9.15 9.10 -14.49
CA ASP A 16 -10.56 8.80 -14.19
C ASP A 16 -10.97 9.47 -12.88
N TYR A 17 -11.92 10.40 -12.95
CA TYR A 17 -12.40 11.16 -11.79
C TYR A 17 -13.30 10.35 -10.85
N ARG A 18 -13.65 9.12 -11.22
CA ARG A 18 -14.48 8.21 -10.41
C ARG A 18 -13.63 7.34 -9.47
N ASP A 19 -12.30 7.43 -9.54
CA ASP A 19 -11.41 6.73 -8.63
C ASP A 19 -11.81 7.03 -7.17
N TYR A 20 -12.04 5.98 -6.38
CA TYR A 20 -12.48 6.14 -5.00
C TYR A 20 -11.36 6.79 -4.19
N PRO A 21 -11.62 7.92 -3.49
CA PRO A 21 -10.61 8.48 -2.61
C PRO A 21 -10.46 7.60 -1.36
N LEU A 22 -9.27 7.60 -0.74
CA LEU A 22 -9.01 6.83 0.49
C LEU A 22 -10.05 7.10 1.59
N ALA A 23 -10.57 8.33 1.69
CA ALA A 23 -11.61 8.72 2.64
C ALA A 23 -12.93 7.93 2.53
N LYS A 24 -13.19 7.23 1.40
CA LYS A 24 -14.33 6.31 1.27
C LYS A 24 -14.07 4.93 1.88
N VAL A 25 -12.82 4.61 2.17
CA VAL A 25 -12.37 3.33 2.73
C VAL A 25 -12.01 3.47 4.20
N THR A 26 -11.25 4.52 4.57
CA THR A 26 -10.86 4.80 5.95
C THR A 26 -10.64 6.30 6.17
N ALA A 27 -10.82 6.77 7.40
CA ALA A 27 -10.57 8.16 7.75
C ALA A 27 -9.06 8.42 7.86
N THR A 28 -8.58 9.49 7.22
CA THR A 28 -7.17 9.90 7.30
C THR A 28 -6.78 10.20 8.75
N ARG A 29 -5.75 9.51 9.25
CA ARG A 29 -5.20 9.75 10.58
C ARG A 29 -4.56 11.14 10.64
N ARG A 30 -4.51 11.72 11.83
CA ARG A 30 -3.90 13.05 12.06
C ARG A 30 -2.51 12.97 12.70
N SER A 31 -2.06 11.76 12.96
CA SER A 31 -0.83 11.48 13.66
C SER A 31 -0.25 10.14 13.26
N PHE A 32 1.08 10.12 13.26
CA PHE A 32 1.86 9.00 12.81
C PHE A 32 3.07 8.84 13.74
N PRO A 33 3.54 7.61 13.98
CA PRO A 33 4.86 7.41 14.56
C PRO A 33 5.94 7.98 13.63
N GLU A 34 7.11 8.30 14.20
CA GLU A 34 8.24 8.85 13.42
C GLU A 34 8.70 7.89 12.31
N GLN A 35 8.59 6.58 12.56
CA GLN A 35 8.86 5.52 11.60
C GLN A 35 7.83 4.40 11.76
N TYR A 36 7.61 3.63 10.71
CA TYR A 36 6.72 2.48 10.72
C TYR A 36 7.20 1.48 9.66
N THR A 37 7.13 0.19 9.99
CA THR A 37 7.36 -0.89 9.04
C THR A 37 6.21 -1.87 9.19
N PHE A 38 5.60 -2.24 8.07
CA PHE A 38 4.57 -3.26 8.05
C PHE A 38 5.15 -4.59 8.56
N PRO A 39 4.52 -5.24 9.55
CA PRO A 39 5.16 -6.34 10.28
C PRO A 39 5.30 -7.64 9.46
N PHE A 40 4.46 -7.84 8.44
CA PHE A 40 4.44 -9.07 7.64
C PHE A 40 5.11 -8.83 6.28
N LEU A 41 6.42 -8.59 6.28
CA LEU A 41 7.18 -8.33 5.05
C LEU A 41 7.39 -9.60 4.22
N ILE A 42 7.59 -9.41 2.91
CA ILE A 42 8.05 -10.47 2.01
C ILE A 42 9.48 -10.89 2.39
N PRO A 43 9.71 -12.16 2.77
CA PRO A 43 11.02 -12.58 3.28
C PRO A 43 12.10 -12.66 2.19
N LYS A 44 11.70 -12.97 0.95
CA LYS A 44 12.59 -13.05 -0.21
C LYS A 44 11.99 -12.23 -1.35
N PRO A 45 12.56 -11.06 -1.68
CA PRO A 45 12.11 -10.25 -2.80
C PRO A 45 12.07 -11.04 -4.11
N TYR A 46 11.02 -10.82 -4.89
CA TYR A 46 10.85 -11.46 -6.19
C TYR A 46 11.81 -10.90 -7.23
N ASP A 47 12.00 -11.65 -8.32
CA ASP A 47 12.75 -11.18 -9.49
C ASP A 47 11.89 -11.35 -10.75
N GLN A 48 11.51 -10.22 -11.36
CA GLN A 48 10.76 -10.20 -12.62
C GLN A 48 11.61 -10.50 -13.86
N SER A 49 12.93 -10.67 -13.68
CA SER A 49 13.89 -10.82 -14.77
C SER A 49 13.76 -9.68 -15.79
N ASP A 50 13.68 -9.99 -17.08
CA ASP A 50 13.55 -9.01 -18.17
C ASP A 50 12.10 -8.83 -18.65
N ILE A 51 11.10 -9.28 -17.88
CA ILE A 51 9.68 -9.12 -18.21
C ILE A 51 9.15 -7.81 -17.61
N GLY A 52 8.30 -7.09 -18.34
CA GLY A 52 7.57 -5.90 -17.88
C GLY A 52 6.49 -6.19 -16.83
N ALA A 53 6.80 -7.00 -15.81
CA ALA A 53 5.85 -7.55 -14.83
C ALA A 53 5.89 -6.87 -13.45
N CYS A 54 6.40 -5.64 -13.34
CA CYS A 54 6.47 -4.93 -12.05
C CYS A 54 5.10 -4.73 -11.38
N VAL A 55 4.04 -4.45 -12.16
CA VAL A 55 2.67 -4.30 -11.66
C VAL A 55 2.16 -5.59 -11.01
N PRO A 56 2.15 -6.76 -11.69
CA PRO A 56 1.69 -8.00 -11.06
C PRO A 56 2.56 -8.41 -9.87
N PHE A 57 3.88 -8.17 -9.87
CA PHE A 57 4.71 -8.46 -8.69
C PHE A 57 4.41 -7.54 -7.50
N SER A 58 4.18 -6.24 -7.74
CA SER A 58 3.79 -5.32 -6.66
C SER A 58 2.45 -5.73 -6.04
N LEU A 59 1.45 -6.07 -6.87
CA LEU A 59 0.13 -6.50 -6.39
C LEU A 59 0.17 -7.89 -5.72
N LYS A 60 0.93 -8.85 -6.28
CA LYS A 60 1.23 -10.14 -5.63
C LYS A 60 1.79 -9.90 -4.22
N ALA A 61 2.84 -9.08 -4.11
CA ALA A 61 3.47 -8.80 -2.83
C ALA A 61 2.48 -8.27 -1.79
N ILE A 62 1.66 -7.28 -2.17
CA ILE A 62 0.68 -6.67 -1.27
C ILE A 62 -0.35 -7.71 -0.82
N LYS A 63 -0.87 -8.51 -1.75
CA LYS A 63 -1.84 -9.55 -1.42
C LYS A 63 -1.24 -10.63 -0.51
N GLU A 64 -0.02 -11.10 -0.77
CA GLU A 64 0.65 -12.09 0.07
C GLU A 64 0.92 -11.55 1.50
N MET A 65 1.28 -10.27 1.61
CA MET A 65 1.45 -9.57 2.90
C MET A 65 0.12 -9.44 3.66
N GLN A 66 -0.99 -9.16 2.97
CA GLN A 66 -2.33 -9.14 3.55
C GLN A 66 -2.79 -10.53 4.01
N GLU A 67 -2.64 -11.56 3.17
CA GLU A 67 -2.99 -12.95 3.52
C GLU A 67 -2.20 -13.44 4.73
N LEU A 68 -0.91 -13.11 4.82
CA LEU A 68 -0.08 -13.44 5.98
C LEU A 68 -0.56 -12.72 7.25
N GLN A 69 -0.96 -11.45 7.14
CA GLN A 69 -1.54 -10.71 8.26
C GLN A 69 -2.88 -11.31 8.74
N GLU A 70 -3.76 -11.66 7.81
CA GLU A 70 -5.13 -12.08 8.11
C GLU A 70 -5.23 -13.55 8.54
N ARG A 71 -4.48 -14.43 7.88
CA ARG A 71 -4.56 -15.88 8.10
C ARG A 71 -3.43 -16.42 8.97
N GLY A 72 -2.38 -15.64 9.20
CA GLY A 72 -1.16 -16.10 9.85
C GLY A 72 -0.36 -17.11 9.02
N GLN A 73 -0.74 -17.35 7.76
CA GLN A 73 -0.08 -18.28 6.86
C GLN A 73 0.31 -17.58 5.56
N PHE A 74 1.58 -17.74 5.18
CA PHE A 74 2.07 -17.24 3.91
C PHE A 74 1.56 -18.13 2.76
N ILE A 75 0.86 -17.52 1.81
CA ILE A 75 0.38 -18.16 0.59
C ILE A 75 1.08 -17.48 -0.58
N SER A 76 1.84 -18.22 -1.37
CA SER A 76 2.44 -17.67 -2.60
C SER A 76 1.40 -17.64 -3.73
N LEU A 77 1.24 -16.50 -4.39
CA LEU A 77 0.22 -16.20 -5.40
C LEU A 77 0.82 -15.87 -6.78
N SER A 78 0.23 -16.26 -7.89
CA SER A 78 0.89 -16.15 -9.19
C SER A 78 0.99 -14.70 -9.72
N ALA A 79 2.20 -14.24 -10.04
CA ALA A 79 2.38 -13.01 -10.80
C ALA A 79 1.94 -13.19 -12.26
N ALA A 80 2.20 -14.36 -12.85
CA ALA A 80 1.79 -14.70 -14.22
C ALA A 80 0.27 -14.67 -14.41
N TYR A 81 -0.51 -15.08 -13.40
CA TYR A 81 -1.97 -15.00 -13.45
C TYR A 81 -2.46 -13.55 -13.45
N ILE A 82 -1.99 -12.69 -12.55
CA ILE A 82 -2.33 -11.25 -12.61
C ILE A 82 -1.93 -10.68 -13.98
N TYR A 83 -0.79 -11.10 -14.52
CA TYR A 83 -0.28 -10.57 -15.79
C TYR A 83 -1.13 -10.98 -17.00
N GLY A 84 -1.58 -12.23 -17.04
CA GLY A 84 -2.30 -12.82 -18.18
C GLY A 84 -3.83 -12.74 -18.10
N ALA A 85 -4.42 -12.82 -16.90
CA ALA A 85 -5.87 -12.90 -16.68
C ALA A 85 -6.59 -11.54 -16.79
N ARG A 86 -6.33 -10.82 -17.89
CA ARG A 86 -6.92 -9.52 -18.20
C ARG A 86 -8.34 -9.66 -18.77
N GLN A 87 -9.15 -8.60 -18.68
CA GLN A 87 -10.40 -8.53 -19.42
C GLN A 87 -10.11 -8.33 -20.93
N PRO A 88 -11.02 -8.73 -21.83
CA PRO A 88 -10.85 -8.48 -23.27
C PRO A 88 -10.74 -7.00 -23.64
N THR A 89 -11.30 -6.10 -22.83
CA THR A 89 -11.27 -4.65 -23.03
C THR A 89 -10.05 -3.97 -22.45
N ASP A 90 -9.26 -4.68 -21.64
CA ASP A 90 -8.04 -4.14 -21.03
C ASP A 90 -6.93 -4.03 -22.06
N PHE A 91 -5.84 -3.36 -21.71
CA PHE A 91 -4.63 -3.33 -22.53
C PHE A 91 -4.05 -4.75 -22.76
N GLN A 92 -3.82 -5.14 -24.02
CA GLN A 92 -3.36 -6.49 -24.42
C GLN A 92 -1.88 -6.51 -24.89
N GLY A 93 -1.00 -5.74 -24.25
CA GLY A 93 0.43 -5.71 -24.56
C GLY A 93 1.34 -5.98 -23.36
N GLU A 94 2.66 -6.00 -23.62
CA GLU A 94 3.70 -6.05 -22.58
C GLU A 94 3.63 -4.81 -21.67
N GLY A 95 4.05 -4.96 -20.42
CA GLY A 95 3.64 -4.05 -19.34
C GLY A 95 2.18 -4.25 -18.93
N MET A 96 1.67 -3.41 -18.04
CA MET A 96 0.30 -3.48 -17.52
C MET A 96 -0.17 -2.11 -17.02
N ILE A 97 -1.46 -1.82 -17.17
CA ILE A 97 -2.08 -0.63 -16.59
C ILE A 97 -2.45 -0.93 -15.12
N PRO A 98 -1.92 -0.18 -14.12
CA PRO A 98 -2.18 -0.45 -12.72
C PRO A 98 -3.68 -0.46 -12.34
N ARG A 99 -4.49 0.46 -12.86
CA ARG A 99 -5.93 0.50 -12.54
C ARG A 99 -6.67 -0.74 -13.05
N GLU A 100 -6.36 -1.20 -14.27
CA GLU A 100 -6.93 -2.44 -14.83
C GLU A 100 -6.51 -3.65 -14.00
N ALA A 101 -5.23 -3.70 -13.58
CA ALA A 101 -4.72 -4.75 -12.71
C ALA A 101 -5.45 -4.80 -11.36
N LEU A 102 -5.68 -3.66 -10.72
CA LEU A 102 -6.46 -3.56 -9.48
C LEU A 102 -7.93 -3.94 -9.68
N HIS A 103 -8.54 -3.55 -10.80
CA HIS A 103 -9.88 -3.99 -11.16
C HIS A 103 -9.95 -5.52 -11.30
N ASN A 104 -8.98 -6.14 -11.99
CA ASN A 104 -8.92 -7.59 -12.12
C ASN A 104 -8.67 -8.29 -10.79
N LEU A 105 -7.81 -7.74 -9.92
CA LEU A 105 -7.61 -8.29 -8.57
C LEU A 105 -8.89 -8.21 -7.73
N ARG A 106 -9.74 -7.20 -7.94
CA ARG A 106 -11.05 -7.09 -7.29
C ARG A 106 -12.08 -8.08 -7.82
N VAL A 107 -12.15 -8.28 -9.14
CA VAL A 107 -13.20 -9.12 -9.75
C VAL A 107 -12.82 -10.60 -9.84
N ARG A 108 -11.54 -10.91 -10.08
CA ARG A 108 -11.00 -12.26 -10.30
C ARG A 108 -10.15 -12.76 -9.13
N GLY A 109 -9.40 -11.88 -8.47
CA GLY A 109 -8.47 -12.25 -7.40
C GLY A 109 -7.13 -12.71 -7.96
N ASN A 110 -6.41 -13.55 -7.21
CA ASN A 110 -5.17 -14.15 -7.69
C ASN A 110 -5.07 -15.62 -7.28
N CYS A 111 -4.69 -16.50 -8.21
CA CYS A 111 -4.50 -17.91 -7.90
C CYS A 111 -3.17 -18.14 -7.20
N ARG A 112 -3.01 -19.32 -6.61
CA ARG A 112 -1.75 -19.75 -5.98
C ARG A 112 -0.66 -19.90 -7.04
N GLU A 113 0.58 -19.59 -6.66
CA GLU A 113 1.78 -19.75 -7.49
C GLU A 113 1.90 -21.17 -8.07
N ALA A 114 1.46 -22.19 -7.32
CA ALA A 114 1.45 -23.58 -7.77
C ALA A 114 0.56 -23.83 -9.00
N MET A 115 -0.47 -23.00 -9.23
CA MET A 115 -1.35 -23.12 -10.39
C MET A 115 -0.71 -22.52 -11.65
N PHE A 116 0.09 -21.45 -11.50
CA PHE A 116 0.81 -20.84 -12.60
C PHE A 116 2.16 -20.29 -12.13
N PRO A 117 3.21 -21.13 -12.10
CA PRO A 117 4.49 -20.75 -11.52
C PRO A 117 5.34 -19.91 -12.47
N GLY A 118 6.04 -18.93 -11.90
CA GLY A 118 7.01 -18.09 -12.60
C GLY A 118 6.39 -16.86 -13.26
N ILE A 119 7.10 -16.32 -14.24
CA ILE A 119 6.67 -15.17 -15.03
C ILE A 119 7.20 -15.32 -16.47
N TYR A 120 6.36 -14.97 -17.43
CA TYR A 120 6.61 -15.13 -18.87
C TYR A 120 6.15 -13.88 -19.62
N PRO A 121 6.52 -13.72 -20.90
CA PRO A 121 5.94 -12.67 -21.75
C PRO A 121 4.41 -12.71 -21.71
N TYR A 122 3.78 -11.55 -21.83
CA TYR A 122 2.34 -11.37 -21.65
C TYR A 122 1.53 -12.35 -22.52
N ALA A 123 1.90 -12.52 -23.79
CA ALA A 123 1.20 -13.41 -24.71
C ALA A 123 1.15 -14.87 -24.21
N VAL A 124 2.24 -15.35 -23.59
CA VAL A 124 2.31 -16.70 -23.01
C VAL A 124 1.39 -16.78 -21.79
N CYS A 125 1.45 -15.77 -20.91
CA CYS A 125 0.58 -15.70 -19.75
C CYS A 125 -0.90 -15.70 -20.14
N ALA A 126 -1.31 -14.85 -21.09
CA ALA A 126 -2.69 -14.71 -21.53
C ALA A 126 -3.25 -16.00 -22.16
N GLN A 127 -2.45 -16.69 -22.97
CA GLN A 127 -2.86 -17.96 -23.61
C GLN A 127 -2.93 -19.14 -22.63
N SER A 128 -2.27 -19.04 -21.49
CA SER A 128 -2.15 -20.13 -20.50
C SER A 128 -3.19 -20.07 -19.38
N ILE A 129 -4.05 -19.05 -19.37
CA ILE A 129 -5.10 -18.90 -18.35
C ILE A 129 -6.15 -20.02 -18.50
N THR A 130 -6.50 -20.64 -17.38
CA THR A 130 -7.49 -21.73 -17.34
C THR A 130 -8.61 -21.41 -16.35
N GLU A 131 -9.76 -22.06 -16.54
CA GLU A 131 -10.90 -21.94 -15.61
C GLU A 131 -10.54 -22.38 -14.19
N ALA A 132 -9.70 -23.42 -14.05
CA ALA A 132 -9.23 -23.86 -12.74
C ALA A 132 -8.45 -22.77 -12.00
N MET A 133 -7.65 -21.96 -12.71
CA MET A 133 -6.98 -20.81 -12.12
C MET A 133 -7.97 -19.72 -11.72
N HIS A 134 -9.04 -19.49 -12.49
CA HIS A 134 -10.10 -18.56 -12.10
C HIS A 134 -10.77 -18.98 -10.80
N GLN A 135 -11.15 -20.25 -10.68
CA GLN A 135 -11.77 -20.77 -9.45
C GLN A 135 -10.84 -20.71 -8.25
N ASP A 136 -9.55 -21.01 -8.44
CA ASP A 136 -8.54 -20.90 -7.39
C ASP A 136 -8.30 -19.46 -6.93
N ALA A 137 -8.50 -18.48 -7.81
CA ALA A 137 -8.24 -17.05 -7.54
C ALA A 137 -9.37 -16.34 -6.79
N LEU A 138 -10.63 -16.80 -6.94
CA LEU A 138 -11.82 -16.14 -6.40
C LEU A 138 -11.76 -15.82 -4.90
N PRO A 139 -11.21 -16.69 -4.02
CA PRO A 139 -11.12 -16.41 -2.60
C PRO A 139 -10.11 -15.31 -2.23
N GLN A 140 -9.13 -15.02 -3.09
CA GLN A 140 -8.06 -14.03 -2.86
C GLN A 140 -8.35 -12.70 -3.58
N ARG A 141 -9.62 -12.33 -3.67
CA ARG A 141 -10.05 -11.02 -4.20
C ARG A 141 -9.85 -9.92 -3.19
N ILE A 142 -9.43 -8.75 -3.66
CA ILE A 142 -9.57 -7.53 -2.87
C ILE A 142 -11.03 -7.08 -2.87
N LYS A 143 -11.48 -6.47 -1.78
CA LYS A 143 -12.83 -5.90 -1.69
C LYS A 143 -12.93 -4.61 -2.50
N THR A 144 -11.91 -3.76 -2.36
CA THR A 144 -11.82 -2.48 -3.08
C THR A 144 -10.37 -2.00 -3.18
N TYR A 145 -10.17 -0.99 -4.02
CA TYR A 145 -8.98 -0.17 -4.05
C TYR A 145 -9.37 1.31 -4.06
N ALA A 146 -8.44 2.18 -3.67
CA ALA A 146 -8.65 3.62 -3.58
C ALA A 146 -7.40 4.39 -4.01
N GLY A 147 -7.61 5.51 -4.69
CA GLY A 147 -6.58 6.47 -5.02
C GLY A 147 -6.10 7.21 -3.77
N ILE A 148 -4.80 7.51 -3.74
CA ILE A 148 -4.14 8.25 -2.67
C ILE A 148 -3.50 9.51 -3.24
N HIS A 149 -3.66 10.63 -2.52
CA HIS A 149 -3.22 11.95 -2.97
C HIS A 149 -2.22 12.62 -2.03
N THR A 150 -2.12 12.19 -0.77
CA THR A 150 -1.22 12.81 0.23
C THR A 150 -0.30 11.83 0.95
N VAL A 151 0.78 12.34 1.55
CA VAL A 151 1.70 11.58 2.41
C VAL A 151 0.95 10.96 3.60
N ASP A 152 0.06 11.73 4.23
CA ASP A 152 -0.71 11.28 5.39
C ASP A 152 -1.71 10.18 5.03
N GLU A 153 -2.27 10.21 3.81
CA GLU A 153 -3.09 9.12 3.29
C GLU A 153 -2.27 7.85 3.03
N ILE A 154 -1.05 7.94 2.48
CA ILE A 154 -0.16 6.77 2.35
C ILE A 154 0.12 6.17 3.73
N LYS A 155 0.51 7.01 4.71
CA LYS A 155 0.80 6.56 6.07
C LYS A 155 -0.44 5.95 6.74
N THR A 156 -1.61 6.53 6.51
CA THR A 156 -2.89 5.99 6.99
C THR A 156 -3.16 4.62 6.36
N ALA A 157 -3.06 4.50 5.04
CA ALA A 157 -3.29 3.23 4.34
C ALA A 157 -2.34 2.15 4.85
N LEU A 158 -1.05 2.46 5.04
CA LEU A 158 -0.08 1.53 5.62
C LEU A 158 -0.47 0.98 6.99
N MET A 159 -1.00 1.84 7.86
CA MET A 159 -1.38 1.45 9.22
C MET A 159 -2.73 0.74 9.29
N GLU A 160 -3.68 1.11 8.44
CA GLU A 160 -5.08 0.64 8.52
C GLU A 160 -5.40 -0.49 7.52
N LEU A 161 -4.77 -0.47 6.35
CA LEU A 161 -5.10 -1.33 5.19
C LEU A 161 -3.93 -2.22 4.75
N GLY A 162 -2.70 -1.85 5.10
CA GLY A 162 -1.47 -2.53 4.71
C GLY A 162 -0.70 -1.84 3.58
N PRO A 163 0.25 -2.56 2.95
CA PRO A 163 1.15 -2.01 1.93
C PRO A 163 0.45 -1.29 0.76
N VAL A 164 1.09 -0.24 0.24
CA VAL A 164 0.55 0.66 -0.79
C VAL A 164 1.29 0.45 -2.10
N ALA A 165 0.56 0.26 -3.21
CA ALA A 165 1.16 0.15 -4.53
C ALA A 165 1.45 1.55 -5.10
N ILE A 166 2.65 1.80 -5.60
CA ILE A 166 3.02 3.07 -6.23
C ILE A 166 3.64 2.88 -7.60
N GLY A 167 3.19 3.67 -8.57
CA GLY A 167 3.85 3.83 -9.86
C GLY A 167 4.83 4.98 -9.80
N ILE A 168 6.10 4.75 -10.15
CA ILE A 168 7.18 5.74 -10.08
C ILE A 168 7.83 5.97 -11.44
N SER A 169 8.38 7.16 -11.61
CA SER A 169 9.29 7.47 -12.71
C SER A 169 10.69 6.94 -12.40
N VAL A 170 11.29 6.19 -13.33
CA VAL A 170 12.62 5.59 -13.18
C VAL A 170 13.67 6.44 -13.86
N TYR A 171 14.64 6.92 -13.08
CA TYR A 171 15.82 7.65 -13.54
C TYR A 171 17.10 6.82 -13.30
N ASP A 172 18.24 7.33 -13.73
CA ASP A 172 19.54 6.65 -13.65
C ASP A 172 19.89 6.16 -12.23
N SER A 173 19.62 6.99 -11.22
CA SER A 173 19.87 6.71 -9.81
C SER A 173 19.09 5.49 -9.27
N PHE A 174 17.91 5.20 -9.83
CA PHE A 174 17.08 4.07 -9.41
C PHE A 174 17.81 2.73 -9.58
N TYR A 175 18.61 2.57 -10.63
CA TYR A 175 19.26 1.29 -10.93
C TYR A 175 20.31 0.85 -9.90
N HIS A 176 20.73 1.74 -8.99
CA HIS A 176 21.66 1.42 -7.91
C HIS A 176 20.98 0.75 -6.70
N GLY A 177 19.69 1.00 -6.49
CA GLY A 177 18.95 0.49 -5.32
C GLY A 177 19.44 1.10 -3.99
N GLY A 178 19.04 0.47 -2.87
CA GLY A 178 19.45 0.93 -1.54
C GLY A 178 18.79 2.24 -1.13
N HIS A 179 19.57 3.24 -0.74
CA HIS A 179 19.07 4.56 -0.38
C HIS A 179 18.99 5.49 -1.60
N LEU A 180 17.83 5.50 -2.27
CA LEU A 180 17.65 6.25 -3.52
C LEU A 180 17.67 7.77 -3.31
N PRO A 181 18.46 8.56 -4.05
CA PRO A 181 18.37 10.01 -3.99
C PRO A 181 17.06 10.50 -4.65
N LEU A 182 16.77 11.80 -4.49
CA LEU A 182 15.88 12.44 -5.46
C LEU A 182 16.59 12.50 -6.81
N PRO A 183 15.94 12.11 -7.91
CA PRO A 183 16.58 12.14 -9.20
C PRO A 183 16.85 13.59 -9.64
N ASP A 184 18.09 13.87 -10.06
CA ASP A 184 18.44 15.15 -10.68
C ASP A 184 18.00 15.14 -12.14
N LYS A 185 16.83 15.73 -12.40
CA LYS A 185 16.23 15.76 -13.75
C LYS A 185 17.03 16.59 -14.77
N SER A 186 18.03 17.36 -14.34
CA SER A 186 18.90 18.11 -15.25
C SER A 186 20.02 17.23 -15.84
N THR A 187 20.42 16.18 -15.12
CA THR A 187 21.52 15.29 -15.50
C THR A 187 21.09 13.85 -15.74
N GLU A 188 20.00 13.40 -15.12
CA GLU A 188 19.49 12.03 -15.24
C GLU A 188 18.42 11.93 -16.31
N LYS A 189 18.47 10.81 -17.06
CA LYS A 189 17.50 10.45 -18.08
C LYS A 189 16.32 9.68 -17.45
N LEU A 190 15.11 10.02 -17.88
CA LEU A 190 13.91 9.20 -17.63
C LEU A 190 13.94 7.95 -18.53
N HIS A 191 13.84 6.76 -17.92
CA HIS A 191 13.83 5.47 -18.62
C HIS A 191 12.43 4.86 -18.76
N GLY A 192 11.47 5.31 -17.95
CA GLY A 192 10.07 4.88 -18.01
C GLY A 192 9.42 4.81 -16.64
N PHE A 193 8.43 3.93 -16.49
CA PHE A 193 7.61 3.82 -15.28
C PHE A 193 7.63 2.41 -14.69
N HIS A 194 7.74 2.33 -13.37
CA HIS A 194 7.87 1.06 -12.64
C HIS A 194 6.95 1.04 -11.42
N MET A 195 6.46 -0.13 -11.03
CA MET A 195 5.60 -0.27 -9.85
C MET A 195 6.36 -0.95 -8.71
N VAL A 196 6.28 -0.38 -7.52
CA VAL A 196 6.86 -0.90 -6.28
C VAL A 196 5.84 -0.79 -5.14
N SER A 197 6.06 -1.52 -4.05
CA SER A 197 5.14 -1.53 -2.91
C SER A 197 5.76 -0.81 -1.71
N ILE A 198 5.15 0.29 -1.25
CA ILE A 198 5.52 0.91 0.02
C ILE A 198 5.08 -0.02 1.15
N VAL A 199 6.01 -0.33 2.04
CA VAL A 199 5.79 -1.16 3.23
C VAL A 199 6.09 -0.42 4.53
N GLY A 200 6.46 0.86 4.48
CA GLY A 200 6.78 1.63 5.67
C GLY A 200 7.35 3.01 5.37
N TRP A 201 7.80 3.68 6.44
CA TRP A 201 8.59 4.91 6.36
C TRP A 201 9.60 4.99 7.50
N THR A 202 10.64 5.79 7.27
CA THR A 202 11.74 6.03 8.21
C THR A 202 11.64 7.44 8.82
N ARG A 203 12.40 7.68 9.89
CA ARG A 203 12.38 8.97 10.64
C ARG A 203 12.83 10.17 9.80
N ASP A 204 13.62 9.94 8.76
CA ASP A 204 14.16 10.95 7.85
C ASP A 204 13.25 11.22 6.63
N ASN A 205 11.94 10.98 6.77
CA ASN A 205 10.92 11.25 5.75
C ASN A 205 11.17 10.51 4.43
N ARG A 206 11.47 9.21 4.53
CA ARG A 206 11.63 8.32 3.38
C ARG A 206 10.66 7.16 3.45
N TRP A 207 10.12 6.75 2.32
CA TRP A 207 9.37 5.50 2.16
C TRP A 207 10.33 4.33 2.21
N LEU A 208 9.95 3.25 2.89
CA LEU A 208 10.56 1.92 2.75
C LEU A 208 9.73 1.16 1.72
N THR A 209 10.36 0.69 0.65
CA THR A 209 9.65 0.10 -0.49
C THR A 209 10.28 -1.22 -0.94
N LEU A 210 9.43 -2.20 -1.27
CA LEU A 210 9.82 -3.47 -1.88
C LEU A 210 9.84 -3.34 -3.40
N ASN A 211 10.95 -3.76 -4.02
CA ASN A 211 11.08 -3.90 -5.47
C ASN A 211 11.01 -5.39 -5.89
N SER A 212 10.91 -5.63 -7.19
CA SER A 212 10.81 -6.96 -7.82
C SER A 212 12.04 -7.30 -8.68
N TRP A 213 13.24 -6.89 -8.25
CA TRP A 213 14.50 -7.12 -8.96
C TRP A 213 15.50 -8.05 -8.23
N GLY A 214 14.98 -8.89 -7.35
CA GLY A 214 15.75 -9.88 -6.59
C GLY A 214 16.50 -9.28 -5.40
N SER A 215 17.01 -10.17 -4.55
CA SER A 215 17.74 -9.81 -3.33
C SER A 215 19.09 -9.14 -3.57
N GLU A 216 19.64 -9.27 -4.78
CA GLU A 216 20.95 -8.66 -5.11
C GLU A 216 20.83 -7.21 -5.56
N TRP A 217 19.60 -6.69 -5.71
CA TRP A 217 19.38 -5.31 -6.10
C TRP A 217 19.49 -4.39 -4.88
N GLY A 218 20.54 -3.57 -4.88
CA GLY A 218 20.82 -2.61 -3.81
C GLY A 218 21.28 -3.26 -2.50
N GLU A 219 21.83 -2.46 -1.60
CA GLU A 219 22.34 -2.91 -0.29
C GLU A 219 21.23 -3.36 0.68
N LEU A 220 19.99 -2.90 0.44
CA LEU A 220 18.80 -3.23 1.24
C LEU A 220 18.09 -4.50 0.74
N LYS A 221 18.81 -5.36 0.03
CA LYS A 221 18.38 -6.69 -0.40
C LYS A 221 17.01 -6.69 -1.09
N GLY A 222 16.89 -6.01 -2.23
CA GLY A 222 15.63 -5.93 -2.98
C GLY A 222 14.61 -4.92 -2.44
N TYR A 223 14.85 -4.35 -1.26
CA TYR A 223 14.18 -3.16 -0.78
C TYR A 223 14.98 -1.91 -1.17
N CYS A 224 14.34 -0.76 -1.08
CA CYS A 224 15.01 0.53 -1.09
C CYS A 224 14.32 1.51 -0.14
N THR A 225 14.99 2.62 0.16
CA THR A 225 14.30 3.78 0.71
C THR A 225 14.32 4.94 -0.27
N MET A 226 13.22 5.67 -0.37
CA MET A 226 13.08 6.82 -1.27
C MET A 226 12.45 8.02 -0.55
N PRO A 227 12.87 9.27 -0.83
CA PRO A 227 12.30 10.47 -0.22
C PRO A 227 10.77 10.57 -0.41
N PHE A 228 10.05 11.18 0.54
CA PHE A 228 8.60 11.34 0.42
C PHE A 228 8.14 12.09 -0.84
N ASN A 229 8.97 13.00 -1.33
CA ASN A 229 8.75 13.78 -2.55
C ASN A 229 9.36 13.14 -3.81
N TYR A 230 9.66 11.85 -3.80
CA TYR A 230 10.03 11.12 -5.01
C TYR A 230 8.91 11.22 -6.07
N ALA A 231 9.28 11.13 -7.36
CA ALA A 231 8.37 11.26 -8.48
C ALA A 231 7.42 10.05 -8.61
N ILE A 232 6.36 10.05 -7.80
CA ILE A 232 5.29 9.06 -7.83
C ILE A 232 4.15 9.56 -8.75
N ASN A 233 3.84 8.77 -9.77
CA ASN A 233 2.81 9.03 -10.77
C ASN A 233 1.43 8.53 -10.32
N GLU A 234 1.39 7.40 -9.63
CA GLU A 234 0.16 6.76 -9.16
C GLU A 234 0.34 6.14 -7.77
N ARG A 235 -0.71 6.15 -6.95
CA ARG A 235 -0.70 5.63 -5.59
C ARG A 235 -2.04 4.96 -5.30
N TRP A 236 -1.98 3.71 -4.88
CA TRP A 236 -3.16 2.88 -4.70
C TRP A 236 -3.11 2.14 -3.36
N ALA A 237 -4.12 2.40 -2.53
CA ALA A 237 -4.47 1.47 -1.45
C ALA A 237 -5.34 0.37 -2.02
N LEU A 238 -5.15 -0.86 -1.56
CA LEU A 238 -6.03 -1.99 -1.81
C LEU A 238 -6.31 -2.69 -0.50
N THR A 239 -7.53 -3.21 -0.35
CA THR A 239 -7.93 -3.89 0.88
C THR A 239 -9.02 -4.91 0.60
N ASP A 240 -8.90 -6.05 1.23
CA ASP A 240 -9.92 -7.08 1.45
C ASP A 240 -10.46 -7.06 2.88
N LEU A 241 -9.81 -6.32 3.79
CA LEU A 241 -10.31 -6.09 5.14
C LEU A 241 -11.74 -5.56 5.04
N VAL A 242 -12.66 -6.32 5.61
CA VAL A 242 -13.94 -5.78 6.02
C VAL A 242 -13.59 -4.68 7.02
N ALA A 243 -13.99 -3.43 6.75
CA ALA A 243 -13.85 -2.34 7.70
C ALA A 243 -14.17 -2.89 9.08
N ARG A 244 -13.25 -2.72 10.06
CA ARG A 244 -13.55 -3.10 11.43
C ARG A 244 -14.79 -2.30 11.83
N GLU A 245 -15.95 -2.94 11.75
CA GLU A 245 -17.23 -2.31 12.11
C GLU A 245 -17.26 -2.02 13.61
N GLN A 246 -16.48 -2.77 14.39
CA GLN A 246 -16.25 -2.48 15.79
C GLN A 246 -15.12 -1.47 15.95
N ALA A 247 -15.50 -0.23 16.26
CA ALA A 247 -14.58 0.70 16.89
C ALA A 247 -14.03 0.07 18.17
N ASP A 248 -12.71 0.17 18.39
CA ASP A 248 -12.08 -0.31 19.64
C ASP A 248 -12.78 0.31 20.87
N TYR A 249 -13.26 1.55 20.71
CA TYR A 249 -14.04 2.29 21.69
C TYR A 249 -15.03 3.23 21.01
N GLU A 250 -16.24 3.36 21.56
CA GLU A 250 -17.21 4.40 21.16
C GLU A 250 -17.24 5.53 22.19
N VAL A 251 -17.36 6.77 21.72
CA VAL A 251 -17.56 7.93 22.58
C VAL A 251 -18.60 8.87 21.98
N THR A 252 -19.41 9.48 22.85
CA THR A 252 -20.37 10.50 22.41
C THR A 252 -19.77 11.87 22.61
N LEU A 253 -19.68 12.64 21.53
CA LEU A 253 -19.23 14.03 21.57
C LEU A 253 -20.41 14.97 21.75
N SER A 254 -20.32 15.88 22.71
CA SER A 254 -21.24 17.01 22.86
C SER A 254 -20.49 18.32 22.68
N ARG A 255 -21.17 19.35 22.16
CA ARG A 255 -20.56 20.68 21.98
C ARG A 255 -21.29 21.71 22.81
N ALA A 256 -20.55 22.43 23.64
CA ALA A 256 -21.05 23.53 24.45
C ALA A 256 -20.16 24.77 24.23
N GLY A 257 -20.59 25.65 23.31
CA GLY A 257 -19.81 26.81 22.88
C GLY A 257 -18.48 26.39 22.24
N ARG A 258 -17.36 26.82 22.83
CA ARG A 258 -15.99 26.47 22.40
C ARG A 258 -15.46 25.16 22.97
N TYR A 259 -16.25 24.45 23.77
CA TYR A 259 -15.83 23.23 24.44
C TYR A 259 -16.48 22.01 23.79
N TRP A 260 -15.70 20.94 23.69
CA TRP A 260 -16.17 19.61 23.37
C TRP A 260 -16.24 18.79 24.66
N GLY A 261 -17.41 18.27 24.98
CA GLY A 261 -17.59 17.23 25.98
C GLY A 261 -17.36 15.86 25.33
N VAL A 262 -16.57 15.01 25.98
CA VAL A 262 -16.37 13.63 25.56
C VAL A 262 -17.03 12.75 26.63
N ASN A 263 -18.12 12.09 26.26
CA ASN A 263 -18.77 11.12 27.12
C ASN A 263 -18.22 9.74 26.75
N PHE A 264 -17.56 9.11 27.72
CA PHE A 264 -16.96 7.79 27.53
C PHE A 264 -18.05 6.71 27.54
N SER A 265 -17.95 5.75 26.62
CA SER A 265 -18.78 4.54 26.64
C SER A 265 -18.58 3.76 27.96
N PRO A 266 -19.58 2.97 28.41
CA PRO A 266 -19.44 2.04 29.53
C PRO A 266 -18.29 1.03 29.40
N MET A 267 -17.58 0.98 28.26
CA MET A 267 -16.35 0.21 28.10
C MET A 267 -15.19 0.64 29.00
N PHE A 268 -15.15 1.88 29.48
CA PHE A 268 -14.10 2.34 30.39
C PHE A 268 -14.56 2.30 31.85
N ARG A 269 -13.76 1.70 32.74
CA ARG A 269 -14.11 1.57 34.16
C ARG A 269 -13.94 2.88 34.92
N THR A 270 -13.03 3.73 34.46
CA THR A 270 -12.76 5.03 35.10
C THR A 270 -12.50 6.14 34.09
N PRO A 271 -12.76 7.42 34.43
CA PRO A 271 -12.39 8.56 33.60
C PRO A 271 -10.89 8.63 33.30
N GLY A 272 -10.04 8.16 34.22
CA GLY A 272 -8.58 8.15 34.04
C GLY A 272 -8.12 7.13 32.99
N GLU A 273 -8.77 5.96 32.96
CA GLU A 273 -8.53 4.95 31.93
C GLU A 273 -8.91 5.47 30.53
N ALA A 274 -10.09 6.09 30.42
CA ALA A 274 -10.56 6.67 29.18
C ALA A 274 -9.69 7.85 28.70
N GLN A 275 -9.22 8.69 29.64
CA GLN A 275 -8.28 9.77 29.33
C GLN A 275 -6.98 9.21 28.75
N LYS A 276 -6.39 8.19 29.39
CA LYS A 276 -5.16 7.56 28.92
C LYS A 276 -5.31 6.90 27.56
N ALA A 277 -6.44 6.25 27.31
CA ALA A 277 -6.69 5.53 26.06
C ALA A 277 -7.03 6.46 24.88
N LEU A 278 -7.74 7.58 25.13
CA LEU A 278 -8.30 8.41 24.05
C LEU A 278 -7.72 9.82 24.00
N LEU A 279 -7.56 10.48 25.15
CA LEU A 279 -7.17 11.89 25.20
C LEU A 279 -5.65 12.08 25.19
N ASP A 280 -4.88 11.19 25.81
CA ASP A 280 -3.42 11.27 25.82
C ASP A 280 -2.84 11.08 24.40
N PRO A 281 -3.27 10.10 23.59
CA PRO A 281 -2.87 10.00 22.19
C PRO A 281 -3.27 11.26 21.41
N LEU A 282 -4.53 11.71 21.55
CA LEU A 282 -5.01 12.93 20.90
C LEU A 282 -4.19 14.17 21.29
N GLN A 283 -3.78 14.29 22.56
CA GLN A 283 -2.95 15.37 23.03
C GLN A 283 -1.54 15.31 22.42
N GLN A 284 -0.94 14.11 22.33
CA GLN A 284 0.35 13.91 21.66
C GLN A 284 0.26 14.31 20.18
N ASP A 285 -0.81 13.92 19.51
CA ASP A 285 -1.08 14.22 18.10
C ASP A 285 -1.25 15.72 17.85
N LEU A 286 -2.00 16.39 18.73
CA LEU A 286 -2.16 17.84 18.69
C LEU A 286 -0.83 18.54 18.96
N THR A 287 -0.05 18.06 19.92
CA THR A 287 1.27 18.63 20.23
C THR A 287 2.22 18.53 19.04
N ARG A 288 2.25 17.37 18.37
CA ARG A 288 3.04 17.17 17.14
C ARG A 288 2.62 18.09 15.99
N SER A 289 1.37 18.55 15.98
CA SER A 289 0.84 19.49 14.97
C SER A 289 0.85 20.96 15.43
N GLY A 290 1.59 21.29 16.50
CA GLY A 290 1.70 22.66 17.03
C GLY A 290 0.42 23.17 17.70
N LYS A 291 -0.51 22.27 18.02
CA LYS A 291 -1.78 22.57 18.70
C LYS A 291 -1.72 22.06 20.14
N GLN A 292 -2.62 22.56 20.99
CA GLN A 292 -2.71 22.13 22.38
C GLN A 292 -4.13 21.69 22.73
N LEU A 293 -4.23 20.59 23.48
CA LEU A 293 -5.48 20.14 24.08
C LEU A 293 -5.52 20.57 25.54
N LYS A 294 -6.53 21.35 25.92
CA LYS A 294 -6.79 21.66 27.33
C LYS A 294 -7.92 20.78 27.86
N ILE A 295 -7.55 19.74 28.61
CA ILE A 295 -8.51 18.85 29.25
C ILE A 295 -8.95 19.47 30.58
N LYS A 296 -10.24 19.80 30.72
CA LYS A 296 -10.81 20.19 32.02
C LYS A 296 -11.14 18.92 32.80
N LYS A 297 -10.60 18.79 34.02
CA LYS A 297 -11.00 17.71 34.92
C LYS A 297 -12.51 17.79 35.17
N PRO A 298 -13.23 16.65 35.22
CA PRO A 298 -14.62 16.66 35.64
C PRO A 298 -14.71 17.35 37.00
N ARG A 299 -15.66 18.28 37.16
CA ARG A 299 -15.98 18.81 38.48
C ARG A 299 -16.39 17.60 39.32
N ARG A 300 -15.68 17.33 40.41
CA ARG A 300 -16.19 16.42 41.45
C ARG A 300 -17.53 17.02 41.88
N ILE A 301 -18.61 16.35 41.54
CA ILE A 301 -19.91 16.65 42.14
C ILE A 301 -19.76 16.18 43.60
N PRO A 302 -20.01 17.05 44.59
CA PRO A 302 -19.93 16.69 46.00
C PRO A 302 -20.86 15.51 46.33
#